data_AF-A0A9Q1BHQ7-F1
#
_entry.id   AF-A0A9Q1BHQ7-F1
#
_cell.length_a   1.000
_cell.length_b   1.000
_cell.length_c   1.000
_cell.angle_alpha   90.00
_cell.angle_beta   90.00
_cell.angle_gamma   90.00
#
_symmetry.space_group_name_H-M   'P 1'
#
loop_
_entity.id
_entity.type
_entity.pdbx_description
1 polymer ?
#
loop_
_entity_poly.entity_id
_entity_poly.type
_entity_poly.pdbx_seq_one_letter_code
_entity_poly.pdbx_strand_id
1 'polypeptide(L)'
;MTAERNRNTHGIDVNISEEILARSPHCRHGPTLLFEKFTGKGEVKRYFACSAFRDHKQCRFYQPLTGEDSFDNLRKRKNYNEQKVESKDHIEKYSRYQRATLIKDGDRHYCHSCHLLVFKEELNLHTGHMTTSGIPDWLLQLPTRLMAARENNKSQAQYLFTQQTAEFLVQTIKSLGFNRVLCVGVPRLHEMLRKDRDKLKIDSLLLDIDERFTQFYHPSEFCHYNMFNHYFFDNGSKGIYESFLQRNNGDGLVLVMDPPFGGLVDALAFGVSQIVKSWNKLVLSLELNRILPVMWIFPYFMEKRIVSLLPAFTMLDYKVDYDNHSHFKNGSKSKKKSPVRIFTNISPASIVLPPDEGYRFCFKCQRYSAADNPHCKKCNKCTSKDGSTYRHCSLCHRCVKPSYTHCKVCHKCELPSHDCKRVLTGCHLCGDLYHKRKECPQLSSHALRLKLSPPSTSPSKPCVSTEVDNNLSQMKGYGCKMSPNEFKRKQKKRLQGVSRKEAHTNMRSKTMIEEYVRRRRLRGLKSTFCLSSISDNKEDRR
;
A
#
# COMPACT_ATOMS: atom_id res chain seq x y z
N MET A 1 -30.24 -34.55 7.81
CA MET A 1 -29.82 -33.52 8.80
C MET A 1 -28.79 -32.60 8.16
N THR A 2 -29.26 -31.43 7.77
CA THR A 2 -28.55 -30.37 7.03
C THR A 2 -27.60 -29.61 7.96
N ALA A 3 -26.29 -29.86 7.81
CA ALA A 3 -25.29 -29.02 8.45
C ALA A 3 -25.20 -27.68 7.70
N GLU A 4 -25.87 -26.65 8.21
CA GLU A 4 -25.61 -25.25 7.88
C GLU A 4 -24.14 -24.91 8.19
N ARG A 5 -23.28 -25.08 7.18
CA ARG A 5 -21.87 -24.68 7.29
C ARG A 5 -21.78 -23.17 7.13
N ASN A 6 -21.46 -22.51 8.24
CA ASN A 6 -21.07 -21.11 8.41
C ASN A 6 -20.37 -20.50 7.17
N ARG A 7 -21.12 -19.77 6.35
CA ARG A 7 -20.62 -19.00 5.19
C ARG A 7 -20.07 -17.64 5.63
N ASN A 8 -18.89 -17.62 6.23
CA ASN A 8 -18.19 -16.37 6.55
C ASN A 8 -17.03 -16.11 5.57
N THR A 9 -17.32 -16.10 4.27
CA THR A 9 -16.38 -15.65 3.25
C THR A 9 -16.50 -14.13 3.11
N HIS A 10 -15.59 -13.41 3.76
CA HIS A 10 -15.53 -11.95 3.70
C HIS A 10 -14.44 -11.52 2.72
N GLY A 11 -14.82 -10.77 1.69
CA GLY A 11 -13.90 -10.14 0.74
C GLY A 11 -13.97 -8.62 0.87
N ILE A 12 -12.88 -7.91 0.55
CA ILE A 12 -12.87 -6.46 0.42
C ILE A 12 -12.21 -6.13 -0.91
N ASP A 13 -12.94 -5.42 -1.77
CA ASP A 13 -12.41 -4.84 -3.00
C ASP A 13 -12.40 -3.31 -2.89
N VAL A 14 -11.52 -2.68 -3.66
CA VAL A 14 -11.48 -1.22 -3.82
C VAL A 14 -12.01 -0.89 -5.20
N ASN A 15 -12.95 0.04 -5.25
CA ASN A 15 -13.44 0.61 -6.48
C ASN A 15 -12.84 2.02 -6.64
N ILE A 16 -12.10 2.23 -7.73
CA ILE A 16 -11.36 3.46 -7.98
C ILE A 16 -11.45 3.83 -9.46
N SER A 17 -11.82 5.09 -9.71
CA SER A 17 -11.85 5.72 -11.02
C SER A 17 -11.80 7.25 -10.83
N GLU A 18 -11.52 7.99 -11.90
CA GLU A 18 -11.56 9.46 -11.87
C GLU A 18 -12.93 9.99 -11.43
N GLU A 19 -14.02 9.40 -11.93
CA GLU A 19 -15.40 9.77 -11.56
C GLU A 19 -15.68 9.49 -10.07
N ILE A 20 -15.25 8.34 -9.56
CA ILE A 20 -15.44 7.99 -8.15
C ILE A 20 -14.64 8.94 -7.26
N LEU A 21 -13.36 9.18 -7.57
CA LEU A 21 -12.51 10.06 -6.77
C LEU A 21 -13.03 11.50 -6.78
N ALA A 22 -13.50 12.00 -7.93
CA ALA A 22 -14.08 13.35 -8.04
C ALA A 22 -15.34 13.56 -7.17
N ARG A 23 -16.06 12.48 -6.84
CA ARG A 23 -17.24 12.51 -5.97
C ARG A 23 -16.97 11.96 -4.56
N SER A 24 -15.75 11.51 -4.28
CA SER A 24 -15.40 10.91 -2.99
C SER A 24 -15.28 11.98 -1.92
N PRO A 25 -15.76 11.74 -0.68
CA PRO A 25 -15.53 12.66 0.41
C PRO A 25 -14.03 12.72 0.76
N HIS A 26 -13.58 13.85 1.27
CA HIS A 26 -12.17 14.07 1.59
C HIS A 26 -11.88 13.77 3.07
N CYS A 27 -10.74 13.14 3.30
CA CYS A 27 -10.09 13.13 4.61
C CYS A 27 -8.88 14.08 4.57
N ARG A 28 -8.12 14.20 5.67
CA ARG A 28 -6.89 15.01 5.71
C ARG A 28 -5.79 14.55 4.74
N HIS A 29 -5.99 13.41 4.06
CA HIS A 29 -5.05 12.80 3.11
C HIS A 29 -5.59 12.83 1.66
N GLY A 30 -6.54 13.73 1.38
CA GLY A 30 -7.21 13.85 0.09
C GLY A 30 -8.47 12.97 -0.06
N PRO A 31 -8.94 12.75 -1.31
CA PRO A 31 -10.09 11.93 -1.61
C PRO A 31 -9.98 10.52 -1.01
N THR A 32 -11.05 10.07 -0.38
CA THR A 32 -11.13 8.73 0.19
C THR A 32 -11.37 7.68 -0.91
N LEU A 33 -11.15 6.40 -0.59
CA LEU A 33 -11.41 5.30 -1.52
C LEU A 33 -12.74 4.65 -1.18
N LEU A 34 -13.47 4.24 -2.22
CA LEU A 34 -14.68 3.44 -2.09
C LEU A 34 -14.32 1.95 -1.96
N PHE A 35 -14.71 1.35 -0.85
CA PHE A 35 -14.54 -0.07 -0.58
C PHE A 35 -15.87 -0.80 -0.73
N GLU A 36 -15.82 -1.99 -1.32
CA GLU A 36 -16.91 -2.94 -1.33
C GLU A 36 -16.54 -4.13 -0.43
N LYS A 37 -17.31 -4.34 0.64
CA LYS A 37 -17.16 -5.48 1.53
C LYS A 37 -18.26 -6.49 1.27
N PHE A 38 -17.85 -7.70 0.90
CA PHE A 38 -18.73 -8.82 0.62
C PHE A 38 -18.93 -9.64 1.87
N THR A 39 -20.16 -10.08 2.11
CA THR A 39 -20.47 -11.10 3.10
C THR A 39 -20.95 -12.37 2.39
N GLY A 40 -20.78 -13.54 3.00
CA GLY A 40 -21.13 -14.85 2.40
C GLY A 40 -22.62 -15.07 2.11
N LYS A 41 -23.46 -14.04 2.29
CA LYS A 41 -24.90 -14.03 1.99
C LYS A 41 -25.25 -13.23 0.72
N GLY A 42 -24.27 -12.75 -0.05
CA GLY A 42 -24.51 -11.92 -1.24
C GLY A 42 -24.73 -10.43 -0.93
N GLU A 43 -24.78 -10.03 0.34
CA GLU A 43 -24.83 -8.61 0.70
C GLU A 43 -23.47 -7.94 0.45
N VAL A 44 -23.51 -6.82 -0.28
CA VAL A 44 -22.37 -5.93 -0.52
C VAL A 44 -22.54 -4.66 0.29
N LYS A 45 -21.66 -4.44 1.27
CA LYS A 45 -21.60 -3.20 2.03
C LYS A 45 -20.57 -2.27 1.42
N ARG A 46 -20.99 -1.06 1.06
CA ARG A 46 -20.11 -0.03 0.49
C ARG A 46 -19.78 1.02 1.53
N TYR A 47 -18.54 1.50 1.54
CA TYR A 47 -18.12 2.58 2.43
C TYR A 47 -16.87 3.29 1.89
N PHE A 48 -16.73 4.57 2.24
CA PHE A 48 -15.52 5.35 2.04
C PHE A 48 -14.60 5.26 3.25
N ALA A 49 -13.31 5.09 3.01
CA ALA A 49 -12.27 5.14 4.04
C ALA A 49 -10.98 5.76 3.50
N CYS A 50 -10.07 6.14 4.41
CA CYS A 50 -8.82 6.80 4.05
C CYS A 50 -8.00 5.98 3.03
N SER A 51 -7.45 6.68 2.03
CA SER A 51 -6.64 6.10 0.95
C SER A 51 -5.24 5.68 1.43
N ALA A 52 -4.60 6.51 2.25
CA ALA A 52 -3.22 6.32 2.70
C ALA A 52 -3.08 5.56 4.03
N PHE A 53 -4.02 5.74 4.97
CA PHE A 53 -3.90 5.21 6.33
C PHE A 53 -4.96 4.16 6.60
N ARG A 54 -4.51 2.93 6.85
CA ARG A 54 -5.40 1.77 7.02
C ARG A 54 -5.90 1.59 8.43
N ASP A 55 -5.13 2.07 9.41
CA ASP A 55 -5.53 2.00 10.81
C ASP A 55 -6.46 3.18 11.13
N HIS A 56 -7.69 2.86 11.56
CA HIS A 56 -8.65 3.87 12.01
C HIS A 56 -8.10 4.73 13.16
N LYS A 57 -7.08 4.28 13.89
CA LYS A 57 -6.39 5.09 14.90
C LYS A 57 -5.64 6.27 14.29
N GLN A 58 -5.11 6.12 13.07
CA GLN A 58 -4.32 7.15 12.39
C GLN A 58 -5.18 8.06 11.51
N CYS A 59 -6.19 7.51 10.83
CA CYS A 59 -7.23 8.29 10.19
C CYS A 59 -8.61 7.70 10.51
N ARG A 60 -9.40 8.42 11.30
CA ARG A 60 -10.73 7.98 11.75
C ARG A 60 -11.82 8.07 10.69
N PHE A 61 -11.49 8.53 9.47
CA PHE A 61 -12.47 8.71 8.41
C PHE A 61 -13.08 7.37 8.00
N TYR A 62 -14.41 7.27 8.13
CA TYR A 62 -15.20 6.13 7.68
C TYR A 62 -16.63 6.61 7.40
N GLN A 63 -17.14 6.33 6.21
CA GLN A 63 -18.50 6.74 5.82
C GLN A 63 -19.18 5.61 5.03
N PRO A 64 -20.19 4.92 5.59
CA PRO A 64 -21.04 4.00 4.85
C PRO A 64 -21.72 4.67 3.66
N LEU A 65 -21.96 3.91 2.60
CA LEU A 65 -22.81 4.30 1.48
C LEU A 65 -24.11 3.49 1.57
N THR A 66 -25.19 4.13 2.03
CA THR A 66 -26.54 3.54 2.12
C THR A 66 -27.40 3.91 0.91
N GLY A 67 -28.42 3.11 0.59
CA GLY A 67 -29.23 3.26 -0.64
C GLY A 67 -29.96 4.60 -0.82
N GLU A 68 -30.10 5.38 0.25
CA GLU A 68 -30.70 6.73 0.24
C GLU A 68 -29.66 7.85 0.03
N ASP A 69 -28.37 7.55 0.14
CA ASP A 69 -27.29 8.50 -0.11
C ASP A 69 -26.95 8.49 -1.62
N SER A 70 -27.51 9.43 -2.39
CA SER A 70 -26.97 9.72 -3.72
C SER A 70 -25.54 10.26 -3.59
N PHE A 71 -24.68 9.98 -4.59
CA PHE A 71 -23.31 10.54 -4.63
C PHE A 71 -23.30 12.08 -4.45
N ASP A 72 -24.39 12.75 -4.84
CA ASP A 72 -24.55 14.20 -4.75
C ASP A 72 -24.80 14.70 -3.31
N ASN A 73 -25.46 13.90 -2.46
CA ASN A 73 -25.66 14.22 -1.04
C ASN A 73 -24.37 14.05 -0.22
N LEU A 74 -23.43 13.22 -0.69
CA LEU A 74 -22.13 12.99 -0.03
C LEU A 74 -21.20 14.20 -0.14
N ARG A 75 -21.29 14.97 -1.24
CA ARG A 75 -20.50 16.20 -1.47
C ARG A 75 -20.87 17.33 -0.51
N LYS A 76 -22.13 17.35 -0.02
CA LYS A 76 -22.64 18.38 0.90
C LYS A 76 -22.14 18.21 2.34
N ARG A 77 -21.66 17.02 2.74
CA ARG A 77 -20.97 16.81 4.02
C ARG A 77 -19.53 17.34 3.90
N LYS A 78 -19.41 18.67 3.85
CA LYS A 78 -18.14 19.43 3.76
C LYS A 78 -17.08 18.89 4.71
N ASN A 79 -15.90 18.62 4.14
CA ASN A 79 -14.57 19.02 4.62
C ASN A 79 -14.35 18.93 6.14
N TYR A 80 -14.39 17.74 6.73
CA TYR A 80 -13.98 17.62 8.13
C TYR A 80 -12.49 17.99 8.33
N ASN A 81 -11.65 18.03 7.28
CA ASN A 81 -10.21 18.31 7.38
C ASN A 81 -9.56 18.80 6.06
N GLU A 82 -10.21 19.61 5.21
CA GLU A 82 -9.47 20.27 4.11
C GLU A 82 -8.59 21.40 4.66
N GLN A 83 -7.57 21.05 5.44
CA GLN A 83 -6.41 21.92 5.60
C GLN A 83 -5.56 21.71 4.35
N LYS A 84 -5.76 22.54 3.34
CA LYS A 84 -4.76 22.70 2.30
C LYS A 84 -3.53 23.32 2.96
N VAL A 85 -2.38 22.67 2.82
CA VAL A 85 -1.11 23.28 3.22
C VAL A 85 -0.81 24.38 2.20
N GLU A 86 -0.65 25.61 2.66
CA GLU A 86 -0.29 26.72 1.77
C GLU A 86 1.13 26.54 1.24
N SER A 87 1.39 26.91 -0.02
CA SER A 87 2.75 26.85 -0.61
C SER A 87 3.79 27.68 0.16
N LYS A 88 3.33 28.69 0.92
CA LYS A 88 4.18 29.51 1.81
C LYS A 88 4.86 28.69 2.90
N ASP A 89 4.20 27.64 3.42
CA ASP A 89 4.76 26.77 4.46
C ASP A 89 5.97 25.97 3.96
N HIS A 90 5.97 25.53 2.70
CA HIS A 90 7.13 24.85 2.12
C HIS A 90 8.33 25.80 1.99
N ILE A 91 8.11 27.01 1.46
CA ILE A 91 9.18 28.02 1.32
C ILE A 91 9.78 28.34 2.70
N GLU A 92 8.95 28.54 3.72
CA GLU A 92 9.42 28.81 5.08
C GLU A 92 10.23 27.64 5.65
N LYS A 93 9.73 26.41 5.52
CA LYS A 93 10.46 25.21 5.96
C LYS A 93 11.79 25.05 5.23
N TYR A 94 11.84 25.30 3.91
CA TYR A 94 13.06 25.22 3.11
C TYR A 94 14.07 26.32 3.48
N SER A 95 13.60 27.51 3.86
CA SER A 95 14.48 28.59 4.33
C SER A 95 15.31 28.20 5.55
N ARG A 96 14.79 27.27 6.38
CA ARG A 96 15.55 26.69 7.50
C ARG A 96 16.72 25.84 7.02
N TYR A 97 16.55 25.05 5.96
CA TYR A 97 17.68 24.34 5.35
C TYR A 97 18.70 25.32 4.77
N GLN A 98 18.26 26.37 4.08
CA GLN A 98 19.18 27.40 3.57
C GLN A 98 19.98 28.04 4.72
N ARG A 99 19.32 28.43 5.81
CA ARG A 99 20.01 28.93 7.02
C ARG A 99 20.98 27.90 7.60
N ALA A 100 20.58 26.63 7.67
CA ALA A 100 21.44 25.56 8.18
C ALA A 100 22.73 25.41 7.37
N THR A 101 22.67 25.55 6.03
CA THR A 101 23.86 25.48 5.16
C THR A 101 24.85 26.63 5.36
N LEU A 102 24.43 27.74 5.98
CA LEU A 102 25.24 28.94 6.17
C LEU A 102 25.91 29.03 7.56
N ILE A 103 25.48 28.21 8.52
CA ILE A 103 26.01 28.20 9.89
C ILE A 103 26.95 27.03 10.11
N LYS A 104 27.77 27.08 11.17
CA LYS A 104 28.73 26.02 11.50
C LYS A 104 28.03 24.75 11.98
N ASP A 105 28.64 23.60 11.71
CA ASP A 105 28.14 22.27 12.10
C ASP A 105 27.66 22.21 13.55
N GLY A 106 28.45 22.73 14.49
CA GLY A 106 28.16 22.72 15.93
C GLY A 106 26.90 23.49 16.34
N ASP A 107 26.45 24.45 15.54
CA ASP A 107 25.26 25.27 15.84
C ASP A 107 23.97 24.69 15.20
N ARG A 108 24.10 23.66 14.37
CA ARG A 108 22.98 23.00 13.71
C ARG A 108 22.40 21.91 14.59
N HIS A 109 21.08 21.94 14.75
CA HIS A 109 20.35 20.96 15.52
C HIS A 109 19.19 20.40 14.70
N TYR A 110 18.76 19.17 15.00
CA TYR A 110 17.54 18.58 14.46
C TYR A 110 16.72 18.03 15.63
N CYS A 111 15.50 18.52 15.76
CA CYS A 111 14.57 18.10 16.78
C CYS A 111 13.71 16.95 16.24
N HIS A 112 13.92 15.74 16.76
CA HIS A 112 13.19 14.55 16.35
C HIS A 112 11.75 14.53 16.85
N SER A 113 11.44 15.25 17.93
CA SER A 113 10.08 15.40 18.43
C SER A 113 9.23 16.30 17.53
N CYS A 114 9.82 17.41 17.05
CA CYS A 114 9.15 18.37 16.17
C CYS A 114 9.34 18.05 14.68
N HIS A 115 10.29 17.18 14.35
CA HIS A 115 10.75 16.89 12.99
C HIS A 115 11.24 18.13 12.22
N LEU A 116 12.00 19.00 12.90
CA LEU A 116 12.41 20.30 12.38
C LEU A 116 13.92 20.50 12.57
N LEU A 117 14.60 21.10 11.58
CA LEU A 117 15.92 21.72 11.79
C LEU A 117 15.77 22.87 12.78
N VAL A 118 16.62 22.96 13.80
CA VAL A 118 16.54 23.93 14.91
C VAL A 118 17.88 24.64 15.06
N PHE A 119 17.85 25.91 15.44
CA PHE A 119 19.03 26.73 15.67
C PHE A 119 19.24 27.02 17.15
N LYS A 120 20.44 27.46 17.52
CA LYS A 120 20.85 27.67 18.91
C LYS A 120 19.89 28.57 19.69
N GLU A 121 19.33 29.60 19.05
CA GLU A 121 18.43 30.57 19.69
C GLU A 121 17.03 30.01 19.99
N GLU A 122 16.67 28.87 19.36
CA GLU A 122 15.36 28.23 19.51
C GLU A 122 15.41 27.02 20.45
N LEU A 123 16.59 26.61 20.92
CA LEU A 123 16.77 25.40 21.73
C LEU A 123 15.97 25.43 23.04
N ASN A 124 15.77 26.62 23.61
CA ASN A 124 14.92 26.82 24.79
C ASN A 124 13.46 26.36 24.55
N LEU A 125 12.92 26.54 23.34
CA LEU A 125 11.58 26.09 22.94
C LEU A 125 11.50 24.58 22.75
N HIS A 126 12.65 23.90 22.68
CA HIS A 126 12.76 22.46 22.51
C HIS A 126 13.31 21.75 23.75
N THR A 127 13.19 22.39 24.92
CA THR A 127 13.55 21.78 26.20
C THR A 127 12.78 20.48 26.43
N GLY A 128 13.49 19.38 26.68
CA GLY A 128 12.89 18.05 26.87
C GLY A 128 12.53 17.31 25.58
N HIS A 129 12.80 17.87 24.40
CA HIS A 129 12.68 17.16 23.14
C HIS A 129 13.92 16.33 22.83
N MET A 130 13.76 15.29 22.01
CA MET A 130 14.90 14.52 21.50
C MET A 130 15.55 15.30 20.36
N THR A 131 16.81 15.70 20.53
CA THR A 131 17.56 16.49 19.54
C THR A 131 18.88 15.82 19.17
N THR A 132 19.33 16.05 17.93
CA THR A 132 20.69 15.77 17.46
C THR A 132 21.38 17.11 17.22
N SER A 133 22.53 17.34 17.84
CA SER A 133 23.38 18.52 17.63
C SER A 133 24.55 18.20 16.70
N GLY A 134 25.23 19.24 16.20
CA GLY A 134 26.47 19.05 15.45
C GLY A 134 26.28 18.39 14.08
N ILE A 135 25.32 18.88 13.28
CA ILE A 135 24.97 18.24 12.01
C ILE A 135 25.95 18.66 10.90
N PRO A 136 26.79 17.75 10.37
CA PRO A 136 27.73 18.10 9.32
C PRO A 136 27.04 18.30 7.96
N ASP A 137 27.71 19.03 7.05
CA ASP A 137 27.21 19.31 5.69
C ASP A 137 26.76 18.05 4.95
N TRP A 138 27.58 16.99 5.01
CA TRP A 138 27.29 15.74 4.34
C TRP A 138 26.00 15.07 4.85
N LEU A 139 25.62 15.28 6.12
CA LEU A 139 24.42 14.70 6.70
C LEU A 139 23.17 15.54 6.39
N LEU A 140 23.31 16.87 6.29
CA LEU A 140 22.22 17.75 5.82
C LEU A 140 21.74 17.37 4.42
N GLN A 141 22.67 16.95 3.55
CA GLN A 141 22.35 16.47 2.21
C GLN A 141 21.75 15.06 2.19
N LEU A 142 21.68 14.37 3.33
CA LEU A 142 21.14 13.02 3.45
C LEU A 142 19.96 12.94 4.44
N PRO A 143 18.80 13.57 4.14
CA PRO A 143 17.66 13.64 5.06
C PRO A 143 17.17 12.27 5.54
N THR A 144 17.30 11.22 4.72
CA THR A 144 16.88 9.87 5.08
C THR A 144 17.82 9.18 6.08
N ARG A 145 19.00 9.76 6.35
CA ARG A 145 19.91 9.36 7.44
C ARG A 145 19.72 10.20 8.70
N LEU A 146 19.31 11.47 8.54
CA LEU A 146 19.04 12.37 9.65
C LEU A 146 17.69 12.07 10.32
N MET A 147 16.66 11.79 9.53
CA MET A 147 15.31 11.52 10.03
C MET A 147 15.10 10.04 10.31
N ALA A 148 14.51 9.71 11.46
CA ALA A 148 14.04 8.36 11.71
C ALA A 148 12.93 7.96 10.71
N ALA A 149 13.05 6.74 10.17
CA ALA A 149 12.09 6.19 9.21
C ALA A 149 10.73 5.93 9.87
N ARG A 150 9.64 6.28 9.17
CA ARG A 150 8.26 6.00 9.62
C ARG A 150 7.84 4.58 9.21
N GLU A 151 8.37 3.57 9.91
CA GLU A 151 8.24 2.13 9.58
C GLU A 151 6.86 1.51 9.82
N ASN A 152 5.88 2.25 10.32
CA ASN A 152 4.58 1.68 10.65
C ASN A 152 3.87 1.17 9.38
N ASN A 153 3.77 -0.16 9.29
CA ASN A 153 3.17 -0.91 8.18
C ASN A 153 1.71 -0.56 7.85
N LYS A 154 1.00 0.13 8.74
CA LYS A 154 -0.40 0.52 8.54
C LYS A 154 -0.58 1.97 8.06
N SER A 155 0.52 2.69 7.91
CA SER A 155 0.55 4.09 7.48
C SER A 155 1.61 4.32 6.43
N GLN A 156 2.73 4.97 6.78
CA GLN A 156 3.76 5.36 5.82
C GLN A 156 4.60 4.17 5.35
N ALA A 157 4.83 3.18 6.23
CA ALA A 157 5.65 1.99 5.99
C ALA A 157 6.93 2.30 5.20
N GLN A 158 7.68 3.32 5.64
CA GLN A 158 8.85 3.81 4.95
C GLN A 158 9.98 2.80 5.06
N TYR A 159 10.25 2.09 3.97
CA TYR A 159 11.40 1.22 3.81
C TYR A 159 12.44 1.92 2.96
N LEU A 160 13.64 2.11 3.50
CA LEU A 160 14.71 2.81 2.81
C LEU A 160 15.62 1.78 2.12
N PHE A 161 15.91 1.99 0.84
CA PHE A 161 16.83 1.13 0.10
C PHE A 161 18.19 1.08 0.79
N THR A 162 18.81 -0.11 0.74
CA THR A 162 20.24 -0.23 0.99
C THR A 162 21.04 0.62 0.01
N GLN A 163 22.26 1.00 0.39
CA GLN A 163 23.18 1.72 -0.49
C GLN A 163 23.36 0.99 -1.82
N GLN A 164 23.62 -0.33 -1.78
CA GLN A 164 23.78 -1.17 -2.98
C GLN A 164 22.58 -1.12 -3.92
N THR A 165 21.36 -1.25 -3.37
CA THR A 165 20.13 -1.17 -4.19
C THR A 165 19.95 0.20 -4.83
N ALA A 166 20.22 1.28 -4.09
CA ALA A 166 20.09 2.62 -4.62
C ALA A 166 21.17 2.92 -5.69
N GLU A 167 22.41 2.47 -5.50
CA GLU A 167 23.47 2.56 -6.50
C GLU A 167 23.12 1.80 -7.78
N PHE A 168 22.62 0.57 -7.65
CA PHE A 168 22.13 -0.22 -8.79
C PHE A 168 21.07 0.55 -9.60
N LEU A 169 20.09 1.16 -8.93
CA LEU A 169 19.05 1.94 -9.60
C LEU A 169 19.64 3.16 -10.32
N VAL A 170 20.53 3.92 -9.67
CA VAL A 170 21.20 5.08 -10.29
C VAL A 170 21.98 4.67 -11.54
N GLN A 171 22.79 3.60 -11.46
CA GLN A 171 23.56 3.12 -12.60
C GLN A 171 22.66 2.59 -13.73
N THR A 172 21.58 1.87 -13.38
CA THR A 172 20.60 1.39 -14.36
C THR A 172 19.96 2.55 -15.10
N ILE A 173 19.46 3.56 -14.38
CA ILE A 173 18.84 4.77 -14.95
C ILE A 173 19.81 5.47 -15.92
N LYS A 174 21.06 5.66 -15.49
CA LYS A 174 22.11 6.28 -16.31
C LYS A 174 22.42 5.47 -17.56
N SER A 175 22.59 4.15 -17.43
CA SER A 175 22.91 3.24 -18.54
C SER A 175 21.81 3.17 -19.61
N LEU A 176 20.56 3.38 -19.20
CA LEU A 176 19.40 3.43 -20.10
C LEU A 176 19.22 4.80 -20.76
N GLY A 177 20.08 5.78 -20.46
CA GLY A 177 20.06 7.11 -21.07
C GLY A 177 19.02 8.06 -20.47
N PHE A 178 18.43 7.73 -19.33
CA PHE A 178 17.49 8.64 -18.66
C PHE A 178 18.23 9.80 -17.99
N ASN A 179 17.73 11.01 -18.17
CA ASN A 179 18.26 12.24 -17.58
C ASN A 179 17.28 12.89 -16.59
N ARG A 180 16.08 12.33 -16.43
CA ARG A 180 15.08 12.78 -15.45
C ARG A 180 14.40 11.60 -14.77
N VAL A 181 14.25 11.68 -13.45
CA VAL A 181 13.62 10.64 -12.64
C VAL A 181 12.47 11.23 -11.83
N LEU A 182 11.25 10.79 -12.12
CA LEU A 182 10.12 11.04 -11.23
C LEU A 182 10.14 9.99 -10.11
N CYS A 183 10.50 10.43 -8.91
CA CYS A 183 10.64 9.59 -7.72
C CYS A 183 9.32 9.57 -6.94
N VAL A 184 8.61 8.45 -6.86
CA VAL A 184 7.36 8.34 -6.08
C VAL A 184 7.55 7.43 -4.89
N GLY A 185 7.69 8.02 -3.69
CA GLY A 185 7.94 7.27 -2.46
C GLY A 185 9.33 6.62 -2.38
N VAL A 186 10.32 7.16 -3.11
CA VAL A 186 11.71 6.63 -3.13
C VAL A 186 12.72 7.68 -2.66
N PRO A 187 12.61 8.18 -1.42
CA PRO A 187 13.40 9.32 -0.95
C PRO A 187 14.92 9.06 -0.97
N ARG A 188 15.37 7.82 -0.75
CA ARG A 188 16.81 7.46 -0.82
C ARG A 188 17.38 7.59 -2.24
N LEU A 189 16.60 7.22 -3.26
CA LEU A 189 17.02 7.37 -4.65
C LEU A 189 17.11 8.85 -5.02
N HIS A 190 16.08 9.64 -4.66
CA HIS A 190 16.08 11.08 -4.90
C HIS A 190 17.26 11.78 -4.22
N GLU A 191 17.54 11.44 -2.96
CA GLU A 191 18.70 11.93 -2.18
C GLU A 191 20.02 11.71 -2.93
N MET A 192 20.26 10.50 -3.45
CA MET A 192 21.48 10.19 -4.20
C MET A 192 21.57 10.92 -5.53
N LEU A 193 20.46 10.98 -6.29
CA LEU A 193 20.41 11.70 -7.56
C LEU A 193 20.66 13.19 -7.38
N ARG A 194 20.09 13.79 -6.33
CA ARG A 194 20.28 15.20 -5.98
C ARG A 194 21.72 15.48 -5.57
N LYS A 195 22.29 14.66 -4.68
CA LYS A 195 23.67 14.83 -4.20
C LYS A 195 24.68 14.80 -5.33
N ASP A 196 24.54 13.88 -6.27
CA ASP A 196 25.47 13.69 -7.38
C ASP A 196 24.97 14.31 -8.71
N ARG A 197 24.00 15.24 -8.65
CA ARG A 197 23.30 15.81 -9.82
C ARG A 197 24.25 16.31 -10.90
N ASP A 198 25.29 17.06 -10.51
CA ASP A 198 26.24 17.64 -11.46
C ASP A 198 27.11 16.60 -12.17
N LYS A 199 27.42 15.50 -11.47
CA LYS A 199 28.20 14.37 -12.00
C LYS A 199 27.34 13.45 -12.85
N LEU A 200 26.09 13.23 -12.44
CA LEU A 200 25.17 12.32 -13.10
C LEU A 200 24.47 12.97 -14.31
N LYS A 201 24.29 14.29 -14.28
CA LYS A 201 23.42 15.05 -15.20
C LYS A 201 22.00 14.49 -15.23
N ILE A 202 21.52 14.04 -14.06
CA ILE A 202 20.18 13.49 -13.86
C ILE A 202 19.43 14.38 -12.88
N ASP A 203 18.33 14.97 -13.34
CA ASP A 203 17.39 15.67 -12.46
C ASP A 203 16.41 14.70 -11.81
N SER A 204 15.90 15.04 -10.63
CA SER A 204 14.83 14.25 -10.01
C SER A 204 13.81 15.12 -9.28
N LEU A 205 12.57 14.64 -9.22
CA LEU A 205 11.46 15.23 -8.45
C LEU A 205 10.88 14.17 -7.54
N LEU A 206 10.79 14.45 -6.24
CA LEU A 206 10.23 13.54 -5.25
C LEU A 206 8.75 13.85 -4.99
N LEU A 207 7.88 12.87 -5.26
CA LEU A 207 6.49 12.84 -4.81
C LEU A 207 6.41 11.93 -3.58
N ASP A 208 6.12 12.48 -2.41
CA ASP A 208 6.01 11.69 -1.17
C ASP A 208 4.89 12.23 -0.27
N ILE A 209 4.33 11.36 0.56
CA ILE A 209 3.33 11.72 1.57
C ILE A 209 4.00 12.24 2.86
N ASP A 210 5.29 12.00 3.04
CA ASP A 210 6.02 12.46 4.21
C ASP A 210 6.48 13.91 4.04
N GLU A 211 5.63 14.84 4.47
CA GLU A 211 5.89 16.29 4.41
C GLU A 211 7.18 16.74 5.09
N ARG A 212 7.80 15.91 5.95
CA ARG A 212 9.07 16.24 6.62
C ARG A 212 10.20 16.55 5.63
N PHE A 213 10.12 16.05 4.40
CA PHE A 213 11.08 16.33 3.33
C PHE A 213 10.99 17.76 2.77
N THR A 214 9.86 18.46 2.97
CA THR A 214 9.68 19.87 2.51
C THR A 214 10.77 20.80 3.02
N GLN A 215 11.27 20.57 4.24
CA GLN A 215 12.33 21.41 4.79
C GLN A 215 13.69 21.22 4.11
N PHE A 216 13.95 20.07 3.48
CA PHE A 216 15.28 19.73 2.93
C PHE A 216 15.39 19.94 1.42
N TYR A 217 14.27 19.95 0.72
CA TYR A 217 14.21 20.04 -0.74
C TYR A 217 13.52 21.32 -1.19
N HIS A 218 14.08 21.93 -2.23
CA HIS A 218 13.50 23.13 -2.82
C HIS A 218 12.07 22.84 -3.31
N PRO A 219 11.14 23.81 -3.32
CA PRO A 219 9.79 23.61 -3.84
C PRO A 219 9.70 22.99 -5.24
N SER A 220 10.70 23.19 -6.09
CA SER A 220 10.76 22.56 -7.42
C SER A 220 11.25 21.10 -7.43
N GLU A 221 11.72 20.57 -6.30
CA GLU A 221 12.32 19.24 -6.15
C GLU A 221 11.44 18.27 -5.34
N PHE A 222 10.39 18.78 -4.69
CA PHE A 222 9.49 17.98 -3.87
C PHE A 222 8.03 18.40 -4.04
N CYS A 223 7.13 17.41 -4.12
CA CYS A 223 5.70 17.62 -4.05
C CYS A 223 5.09 16.76 -2.94
N HIS A 224 4.29 17.38 -2.07
CA HIS A 224 3.51 16.63 -1.10
C HIS A 224 2.37 15.91 -1.84
N TYR A 225 2.42 14.57 -1.86
CA TYR A 225 1.63 13.75 -2.76
C TYR A 225 1.18 12.43 -2.12
N ASN A 226 -0.08 12.06 -2.38
CA ASN A 226 -0.63 10.77 -2.01
C ASN A 226 -0.79 9.85 -3.23
N MET A 227 0.05 8.82 -3.29
CA MET A 227 0.09 7.85 -4.38
C MET A 227 -1.15 6.94 -4.49
N PHE A 228 -1.97 6.82 -3.44
CA PHE A 228 -3.15 5.93 -3.47
C PHE A 228 -4.38 6.54 -4.13
N ASN A 229 -4.41 7.86 -4.30
CA ASN A 229 -5.53 8.59 -4.89
C ASN A 229 -5.07 9.68 -5.88
N HIS A 230 -3.78 9.73 -6.21
CA HIS A 230 -3.18 10.73 -7.10
C HIS A 230 -3.48 12.17 -6.65
N TYR A 231 -3.40 12.43 -5.35
CA TYR A 231 -3.74 13.74 -4.76
C TYR A 231 -2.49 14.55 -4.42
N PHE A 232 -2.49 15.83 -4.82
CA PHE A 232 -1.48 16.83 -4.46
C PHE A 232 -2.05 17.73 -3.38
N PHE A 233 -1.29 17.93 -2.29
CA PHE A 233 -1.78 18.62 -1.10
C PHE A 233 -1.71 20.14 -1.19
N ASP A 234 -0.74 20.65 -1.93
CA ASP A 234 -0.54 22.07 -2.16
C ASP A 234 -0.89 22.45 -3.61
N ASN A 235 -1.35 23.69 -3.79
CA ASN A 235 -1.85 24.16 -5.09
C ASN A 235 -0.71 24.33 -6.14
N GLY A 236 0.56 24.41 -5.71
CA GLY A 236 1.71 24.62 -6.60
C GLY A 236 2.31 23.32 -7.16
N SER A 237 2.29 22.25 -6.36
CA SER A 237 2.91 20.96 -6.67
C SER A 237 2.42 20.37 -7.98
N LYS A 238 1.13 20.53 -8.31
CA LYS A 238 0.61 20.03 -9.58
C LYS A 238 1.28 20.70 -10.78
N GLY A 239 1.51 22.02 -10.73
CA GLY A 239 2.20 22.75 -11.80
C GLY A 239 3.67 22.34 -11.93
N ILE A 240 4.36 22.13 -10.80
CA ILE A 240 5.75 21.62 -10.77
C ILE A 240 5.81 20.22 -11.38
N TYR A 241 4.90 19.33 -10.98
CA TYR A 241 4.77 17.98 -11.51
C TYR A 241 4.50 17.97 -13.02
N GLU A 242 3.51 18.71 -13.51
CA GLU A 242 3.17 18.78 -14.94
C GLU A 242 4.34 19.37 -15.75
N SER A 243 4.98 20.43 -15.23
CA SER A 243 6.19 21.00 -15.84
C SER A 243 7.32 19.98 -15.91
N PHE A 244 7.54 19.20 -14.85
CA PHE A 244 8.57 18.16 -14.82
C PHE A 244 8.33 17.07 -15.87
N LEU A 245 7.08 16.64 -16.04
CA LEU A 245 6.68 15.63 -17.03
C LEU A 245 6.90 16.08 -18.47
N GLN A 246 6.52 17.32 -18.80
CA GLN A 246 6.51 17.81 -20.18
C GLN A 246 7.87 18.29 -20.69
N ARG A 247 8.83 18.59 -19.79
CA ARG A 247 10.18 19.03 -20.16
C ARG A 247 10.77 18.14 -21.26
N ASN A 248 11.50 18.73 -22.19
CA ASN A 248 12.10 18.06 -23.35
C ASN A 248 11.12 17.17 -24.12
N ASN A 249 9.87 17.63 -24.27
CA ASN A 249 8.77 16.86 -24.88
C ASN A 249 8.65 15.43 -24.29
N GLY A 250 8.79 15.33 -22.97
CA GLY A 250 8.74 14.06 -22.24
C GLY A 250 9.95 13.14 -22.38
N ASP A 251 10.97 13.49 -23.16
CA ASP A 251 12.09 12.59 -23.48
C ASP A 251 13.12 12.42 -22.37
N GLY A 252 13.62 11.21 -22.17
CA GLY A 252 14.61 10.91 -21.12
C GLY A 252 14.03 10.84 -19.70
N LEU A 253 12.71 10.71 -19.55
CA LEU A 253 12.02 10.55 -18.26
C LEU A 253 11.80 9.08 -17.91
N VAL A 254 12.04 8.71 -16.63
CA VAL A 254 11.60 7.43 -16.04
C VAL A 254 10.87 7.68 -14.71
N LEU A 255 9.78 6.94 -14.49
CA LEU A 255 9.09 6.88 -13.21
C LEU A 255 9.67 5.74 -12.36
N VAL A 256 10.12 6.03 -11.14
CA VAL A 256 10.54 5.02 -10.17
C VAL A 256 9.68 5.14 -8.93
N MET A 257 9.07 4.03 -8.49
CA MET A 257 8.17 4.04 -7.35
C MET A 257 8.35 2.85 -6.43
N ASP A 258 8.21 3.09 -5.12
CA ASP A 258 8.24 2.07 -4.07
C ASP A 258 7.12 2.30 -3.06
N PRO A 259 5.89 1.88 -3.39
CA PRO A 259 4.74 2.07 -2.53
C PRO A 259 4.72 1.06 -1.37
N PRO A 260 4.01 1.36 -0.27
CA PRO A 260 3.99 0.48 0.89
C PRO A 260 3.32 -0.88 0.59
N PHE A 261 3.96 -1.99 0.98
CA PHE A 261 3.62 -3.36 0.55
C PHE A 261 2.27 -3.89 1.00
N GLY A 262 1.69 -3.31 2.06
CA GLY A 262 0.31 -3.61 2.42
C GLY A 262 -0.66 -3.27 1.27
N GLY A 263 -0.26 -2.35 0.38
CA GLY A 263 -0.97 -1.56 -0.62
C GLY A 263 -2.19 -2.15 -1.31
N LEU A 264 -3.15 -1.26 -1.58
CA LEU A 264 -4.30 -1.51 -2.44
C LEU A 264 -3.76 -1.47 -3.86
N VAL A 265 -3.27 -2.61 -4.35
CA VAL A 265 -2.54 -2.69 -5.65
C VAL A 265 -3.31 -2.02 -6.79
N ASP A 266 -4.64 -2.12 -6.78
CA ASP A 266 -5.55 -1.53 -7.77
C ASP A 266 -5.49 0.00 -7.72
N ALA A 267 -5.41 0.58 -6.52
CA ALA A 267 -5.25 2.03 -6.33
C ALA A 267 -3.86 2.52 -6.75
N LEU A 268 -2.82 1.73 -6.49
CA LEU A 268 -1.44 2.06 -6.93
C LEU A 268 -1.31 1.97 -8.46
N ALA A 269 -1.86 0.90 -9.07
CA ALA A 269 -1.90 0.76 -10.51
C ALA A 269 -2.71 1.89 -11.16
N PHE A 270 -3.83 2.29 -10.55
CA PHE A 270 -4.57 3.49 -10.96
C PHE A 270 -3.68 4.74 -10.91
N GLY A 271 -2.93 4.95 -9.82
CA GLY A 271 -1.98 6.07 -9.69
C GLY A 271 -0.92 6.09 -10.80
N VAL A 272 -0.33 4.94 -11.14
CA VAL A 272 0.58 4.81 -12.29
C VAL A 272 -0.11 5.20 -13.58
N SER A 273 -1.31 4.67 -13.84
CA SER A 273 -2.10 4.99 -15.03
C SER A 273 -2.45 6.48 -15.12
N GLN A 274 -2.71 7.16 -13.99
CA GLN A 274 -2.93 8.60 -13.98
C GLN A 274 -1.66 9.37 -14.36
N ILE A 275 -0.48 8.97 -13.85
CA ILE A 275 0.79 9.60 -14.22
C ILE A 275 1.08 9.43 -15.71
N VAL A 276 0.92 8.21 -16.24
CA VAL A 276 1.07 7.92 -17.67
C VAL A 276 0.09 8.74 -18.51
N LYS A 277 -1.17 8.86 -18.07
CA LYS A 277 -2.19 9.67 -18.74
C LYS A 277 -1.83 11.16 -18.75
N SER A 278 -1.35 11.71 -17.62
CA SER A 278 -0.84 13.09 -17.54
C SER A 278 0.31 13.32 -18.51
N TRP A 279 1.29 12.41 -18.53
CA TRP A 279 2.44 12.51 -19.43
C TRP A 279 2.00 12.47 -20.90
N ASN A 280 1.15 11.52 -21.30
CA ASN A 280 0.60 11.44 -22.66
C ASN A 280 -0.17 12.70 -23.07
N LYS A 281 -0.89 13.34 -22.14
CA LYS A 281 -1.66 14.56 -22.42
C LYS A 281 -0.76 15.78 -22.64
N LEU A 282 0.34 15.86 -21.89
CA LEU A 282 1.23 17.02 -21.87
C LEU A 282 2.29 16.97 -22.96
N VAL A 283 2.70 15.77 -23.38
CA VAL A 283 3.70 15.57 -24.42
C VAL A 283 3.01 15.66 -25.78
N LEU A 284 3.39 16.68 -26.57
CA LEU A 284 2.97 16.84 -27.96
C LEU A 284 3.70 15.77 -28.78
N SER A 285 3.10 14.59 -28.91
CA SER A 285 3.69 13.47 -29.64
C SER A 285 3.00 13.26 -30.98
N LEU A 286 3.69 13.58 -32.08
CA LEU A 286 3.37 13.06 -33.42
C LEU A 286 3.73 11.57 -33.56
N GLU A 287 4.47 11.01 -32.60
CA GLU A 287 4.85 9.59 -32.57
C GLU A 287 3.82 8.77 -31.78
N LEU A 288 3.11 7.90 -32.49
CA LEU A 288 1.97 7.12 -31.98
C LEU A 288 2.33 6.07 -30.89
N ASN A 289 3.61 5.87 -30.57
CA ASN A 289 4.06 4.69 -29.80
C ASN A 289 4.96 4.98 -28.59
N ARG A 290 5.12 6.24 -28.15
CA ARG A 290 5.95 6.51 -26.95
C ARG A 290 5.18 6.10 -25.69
N ILE A 291 5.83 5.34 -24.81
CA ILE A 291 5.28 4.88 -23.54
C ILE A 291 6.21 5.35 -22.43
N LEU A 292 5.66 6.01 -21.40
CA LEU A 292 6.43 6.41 -20.22
C LEU A 292 7.09 5.17 -19.56
N PRO A 293 8.43 5.12 -19.46
CA PRO A 293 9.14 4.06 -18.76
C PRO A 293 8.87 4.10 -17.25
N VAL A 294 8.57 2.94 -16.66
CA VAL A 294 8.22 2.79 -15.25
C VAL A 294 9.02 1.67 -14.59
N MET A 295 9.54 1.90 -13.39
CA MET A 295 10.09 0.91 -12.48
C MET A 295 9.28 0.93 -11.17
N TRP A 296 8.35 -0.02 -11.04
CA TRP A 296 7.54 -0.23 -9.86
C TRP A 296 8.14 -1.32 -8.98
N ILE A 297 8.72 -0.93 -7.85
CA ILE A 297 9.33 -1.80 -6.86
C ILE A 297 8.22 -2.36 -5.96
N PHE A 298 8.02 -3.68 -5.96
CA PHE A 298 6.95 -4.31 -5.19
C PHE A 298 7.19 -5.81 -4.94
N PRO A 299 6.48 -6.45 -4.00
CA PRO A 299 6.69 -7.87 -3.71
C PRO A 299 6.29 -8.81 -4.85
N TYR A 300 7.13 -9.80 -5.17
CA TYR A 300 6.95 -10.72 -6.30
C TYR A 300 5.62 -11.48 -6.27
N PHE A 301 5.05 -11.72 -5.09
CA PHE A 301 3.80 -12.47 -4.95
C PHE A 301 2.57 -11.68 -5.43
N MET A 302 2.74 -10.38 -5.74
CA MET A 302 1.72 -9.52 -6.34
C MET A 302 1.78 -9.48 -7.87
N GLU A 303 2.76 -10.13 -8.51
CA GLU A 303 2.98 -10.11 -9.97
C GLU A 303 1.71 -10.39 -10.76
N LYS A 304 0.95 -11.43 -10.40
CA LYS A 304 -0.29 -11.75 -11.12
C LYS A 304 -1.28 -10.59 -11.13
N ARG A 305 -1.38 -9.85 -10.02
CA ARG A 305 -2.30 -8.72 -9.89
C ARG A 305 -1.77 -7.50 -10.65
N ILE A 306 -0.47 -7.21 -10.54
CA ILE A 306 0.17 -6.10 -11.26
C ILE A 306 0.03 -6.31 -12.77
N VAL A 307 0.44 -7.48 -13.30
CA VAL A 307 0.37 -7.76 -14.74
C VAL A 307 -1.07 -7.79 -15.25
N SER A 308 -2.05 -8.21 -14.43
CA SER A 308 -3.46 -8.14 -14.84
C SER A 308 -3.98 -6.69 -14.97
N LEU A 309 -3.42 -5.75 -14.21
CA LEU A 309 -3.81 -4.34 -14.22
C LEU A 309 -2.96 -3.53 -15.22
N LEU A 310 -1.71 -3.93 -15.43
CA LEU A 310 -0.72 -3.29 -16.30
C LEU A 310 -0.05 -4.38 -17.17
N PRO A 311 -0.68 -4.80 -18.28
CA PRO A 311 -0.21 -5.95 -19.06
C PRO A 311 1.17 -5.80 -19.71
N ALA A 312 1.61 -4.56 -19.94
CA ALA A 312 2.94 -4.27 -20.47
C ALA A 312 4.08 -4.52 -19.46
N PHE A 313 3.75 -4.74 -18.17
CA PHE A 313 4.75 -4.88 -17.13
C PHE A 313 5.27 -6.32 -17.04
N THR A 314 6.56 -6.44 -16.77
CA THR A 314 7.25 -7.69 -16.48
C THR A 314 8.09 -7.52 -15.23
N MET A 315 8.25 -8.60 -14.47
CA MET A 315 8.99 -8.60 -13.21
C MET A 315 10.45 -8.99 -13.47
N LEU A 316 11.41 -8.16 -13.08
CA LEU A 316 12.85 -8.46 -13.06
C LEU A 316 13.22 -9.43 -11.93
N ASP A 317 14.36 -10.12 -12.05
CA ASP A 317 14.82 -11.06 -11.01
C ASP A 317 15.67 -10.38 -9.92
N TYR A 318 15.99 -9.09 -10.11
CA TYR A 318 16.77 -8.30 -9.15
C TYR A 318 16.05 -8.20 -7.80
N LYS A 319 16.74 -8.61 -6.74
CA LYS A 319 16.26 -8.57 -5.36
C LYS A 319 16.55 -7.20 -4.78
N VAL A 320 15.50 -6.41 -4.55
CA VAL A 320 15.60 -5.09 -3.93
C VAL A 320 15.72 -5.26 -2.42
N ASP A 321 16.79 -4.75 -1.82
CA ASP A 321 17.05 -4.86 -0.38
C ASP A 321 16.93 -3.52 0.34
N TYR A 322 16.57 -3.57 1.62
CA TYR A 322 16.24 -2.42 2.46
C TYR A 322 16.99 -2.45 3.79
N ASP A 323 17.43 -1.30 4.28
CA ASP A 323 18.15 -1.18 5.57
C ASP A 323 17.28 -1.61 6.75
N ASN A 324 16.00 -1.21 6.72
CA ASN A 324 15.13 -1.21 7.88
C ASN A 324 13.92 -2.17 7.75
N HIS A 325 13.95 -3.13 6.83
CA HIS A 325 12.86 -4.09 6.71
C HIS A 325 12.92 -5.16 7.81
N SER A 326 11.99 -5.09 8.76
CA SER A 326 11.86 -5.94 9.96
C SER A 326 11.92 -7.46 9.75
N HIS A 327 11.70 -7.97 8.54
CA HIS A 327 11.81 -9.40 8.21
C HIS A 327 13.18 -9.86 7.68
N PHE A 328 14.15 -8.95 7.48
CA PHE A 328 15.43 -9.24 6.83
C PHE A 328 16.65 -8.68 7.58
N LYS A 329 16.56 -8.57 8.91
CA LYS A 329 17.73 -8.20 9.74
C LYS A 329 18.89 -9.17 9.49
N ASN A 330 20.08 -8.59 9.27
CA ASN A 330 21.37 -9.26 9.13
C ASN A 330 21.79 -9.93 10.45
N GLY A 331 21.17 -11.06 10.78
CA GLY A 331 21.49 -11.85 11.97
C GLY A 331 21.10 -13.31 11.86
N SER A 332 22.11 -14.18 11.84
CA SER A 332 22.08 -15.64 12.02
C SER A 332 21.47 -16.53 10.90
N LYS A 333 22.35 -17.33 10.27
CA LYS A 333 22.20 -18.67 9.64
C LYS A 333 21.01 -19.02 8.71
N SER A 334 20.09 -18.11 8.41
CA SER A 334 19.04 -18.34 7.41
C SER A 334 18.72 -17.04 6.66
N LYS A 335 19.59 -16.66 5.70
CA LYS A 335 19.42 -15.51 4.81
C LYS A 335 18.12 -15.69 3.99
N LYS A 336 16.98 -15.16 4.47
CA LYS A 336 15.79 -15.05 3.64
C LYS A 336 16.03 -13.93 2.63
N LYS A 337 16.16 -14.29 1.36
CA LYS A 337 16.31 -13.32 0.26
C LYS A 337 15.08 -12.41 0.22
N SER A 338 15.26 -11.11 -0.07
CA SER A 338 14.15 -10.17 -0.16
C SER A 338 13.08 -10.66 -1.13
N PRO A 339 11.78 -10.47 -0.84
CA PRO A 339 10.66 -10.79 -1.71
C PRO A 339 10.34 -9.65 -2.69
N VAL A 340 11.07 -8.53 -2.63
CA VAL A 340 10.78 -7.33 -3.42
C VAL A 340 11.55 -7.37 -4.73
N ARG A 341 10.85 -7.09 -5.83
CA ARG A 341 11.38 -7.09 -7.21
C ARG A 341 10.97 -5.80 -7.91
N ILE A 342 11.56 -5.56 -9.06
CA ILE A 342 11.20 -4.44 -9.94
C ILE A 342 10.22 -4.95 -11.01
N PHE A 343 9.07 -4.31 -11.12
CA PHE A 343 8.12 -4.47 -12.21
C PHE A 343 8.29 -3.32 -13.19
N THR A 344 8.43 -3.60 -14.48
CA THR A 344 8.72 -2.55 -15.46
C THR A 344 8.13 -2.88 -16.83
N ASN A 345 7.84 -1.84 -17.61
CA ASN A 345 7.54 -1.93 -19.04
C ASN A 345 8.79 -1.75 -19.93
N ILE A 346 9.97 -1.55 -19.33
CA ILE A 346 11.26 -1.53 -20.04
C ILE A 346 11.64 -2.97 -20.40
N SER A 347 12.28 -3.15 -21.56
CA SER A 347 12.78 -4.46 -21.99
C SER A 347 13.70 -5.08 -20.93
N PRO A 348 13.42 -6.30 -20.44
CA PRO A 348 14.29 -6.98 -19.47
C PRO A 348 15.69 -7.29 -20.00
N ALA A 349 15.89 -7.29 -21.32
CA ALA A 349 17.19 -7.52 -21.94
C ALA A 349 18.12 -6.31 -21.76
N SER A 350 17.57 -5.09 -21.73
CA SER A 350 18.35 -3.86 -21.62
C SER A 350 18.73 -3.51 -20.18
N ILE A 351 18.12 -4.17 -19.18
CA ILE A 351 18.44 -3.95 -17.76
C ILE A 351 19.47 -4.99 -17.31
N VAL A 352 20.73 -4.57 -17.31
CA VAL A 352 21.87 -5.39 -16.87
C VAL A 352 21.84 -5.56 -15.35
N LEU A 353 21.85 -6.81 -14.88
CA LEU A 353 21.93 -7.11 -13.45
C LEU A 353 23.37 -7.47 -13.04
N PRO A 354 23.82 -7.07 -11.84
CA PRO A 354 25.20 -7.20 -11.39
C PRO A 354 25.69 -8.67 -11.32
N PRO A 355 26.69 -9.07 -12.11
CA PRO A 355 27.17 -10.46 -12.11
C PRO A 355 27.85 -10.86 -10.79
N ASP A 356 28.51 -9.91 -10.12
CA ASP A 356 29.12 -10.02 -8.81
C ASP A 356 28.10 -10.33 -7.68
N GLU A 357 26.82 -9.96 -7.88
CA GLU A 357 25.72 -10.37 -7.00
C GLU A 357 25.09 -11.73 -7.38
N GLY A 358 25.65 -12.42 -8.38
CA GLY A 358 25.21 -13.75 -8.81
C GLY A 358 24.05 -13.75 -9.80
N TYR A 359 23.92 -12.70 -10.63
CA TYR A 359 23.01 -12.69 -11.77
C TYR A 359 23.74 -13.08 -13.06
N ARG A 360 23.00 -13.66 -14.02
CA ARG A 360 23.50 -14.03 -15.34
C ARG A 360 22.47 -13.74 -16.42
N PHE A 361 22.93 -13.52 -17.64
CA PHE A 361 22.03 -13.38 -18.79
C PHE A 361 21.49 -14.75 -19.24
N CYS A 362 20.19 -14.83 -19.48
CA CYS A 362 19.54 -15.99 -20.08
C CYS A 362 19.16 -15.68 -21.55
N PHE A 363 19.96 -16.17 -22.49
CA PHE A 363 19.75 -15.96 -23.93
C PHE A 363 18.37 -16.42 -24.44
N LYS A 364 17.81 -17.49 -23.86
CA LYS A 364 16.49 -18.00 -24.28
C LYS A 364 15.34 -17.09 -23.86
N CYS A 365 15.47 -16.46 -22.69
CA CYS A 365 14.44 -15.57 -22.15
C CYS A 365 14.74 -14.08 -22.42
N GLN A 366 15.89 -13.77 -23.03
CA GLN A 366 16.36 -12.40 -23.30
C GLN A 366 16.25 -11.51 -22.06
N ARG A 367 16.84 -11.98 -20.95
CA ARG A 367 16.78 -11.29 -19.65
C ARG A 367 17.86 -11.78 -18.70
N TYR A 368 18.19 -10.97 -17.71
CA TYR A 368 18.99 -11.42 -16.57
C TYR A 368 18.14 -12.23 -15.57
N SER A 369 18.77 -13.23 -14.96
CA SER A 369 18.17 -14.13 -13.98
C SER A 369 19.21 -14.52 -12.93
N ALA A 370 18.79 -14.68 -11.68
CA ALA A 370 19.64 -15.12 -10.59
C ALA A 370 20.17 -16.54 -10.85
N ALA A 371 21.39 -16.84 -10.41
CA ALA A 371 22.05 -18.13 -10.63
C ALA A 371 21.19 -19.32 -10.15
N ASP A 372 20.47 -19.14 -9.04
CA ASP A 372 19.56 -20.13 -8.43
C ASP A 372 18.20 -20.27 -9.15
N ASN A 373 17.95 -19.48 -10.19
CA ASN A 373 16.78 -19.52 -11.06
C ASN A 373 17.15 -20.12 -12.43
N PRO A 374 17.28 -21.46 -12.56
CA PRO A 374 17.57 -22.09 -13.85
C PRO A 374 16.40 -21.98 -14.82
N HIS A 375 16.73 -21.86 -16.11
CA HIS A 375 15.74 -21.87 -17.18
C HIS A 375 15.07 -23.24 -17.29
N CYS A 376 13.74 -23.29 -17.21
CA CYS A 376 12.99 -24.51 -17.45
C CYS A 376 12.74 -24.69 -18.95
N LYS A 377 13.41 -25.68 -19.57
CA LYS A 377 13.22 -26.01 -21.01
C LYS A 377 11.76 -26.31 -21.37
N LYS A 378 10.99 -26.95 -20.47
CA LYS A 378 9.58 -27.31 -20.70
C LYS A 378 8.62 -26.12 -20.64
N CYS A 379 8.89 -25.14 -19.78
CA CYS A 379 8.08 -23.91 -19.70
C CYS A 379 8.61 -22.79 -20.61
N ASN A 380 9.81 -22.96 -21.16
CA ASN A 380 10.61 -21.94 -21.85
C ASN A 380 10.78 -20.63 -21.03
N LYS A 381 10.94 -20.74 -19.70
CA LYS A 381 10.97 -19.60 -18.77
C LYS A 381 11.91 -19.84 -17.59
N CYS A 382 12.55 -18.78 -17.08
CA CYS A 382 13.19 -18.74 -15.76
C CYS A 382 12.12 -18.43 -14.70
N THR A 383 11.60 -19.45 -14.00
CA THR A 383 10.34 -19.34 -13.25
C THR A 383 10.49 -19.17 -11.74
N SER A 384 11.69 -19.35 -11.19
CA SER A 384 11.92 -19.31 -9.74
C SER A 384 11.84 -17.86 -9.25
N LYS A 385 11.16 -17.63 -8.12
CA LYS A 385 10.88 -16.25 -7.63
C LYS A 385 11.42 -15.98 -6.24
N ASP A 386 11.58 -17.01 -5.41
CA ASP A 386 11.98 -16.90 -4.00
C ASP A 386 13.40 -17.41 -3.72
N GLY A 387 14.18 -17.66 -4.77
CA GLY A 387 15.53 -18.22 -4.69
C GLY A 387 15.59 -19.74 -4.46
N SER A 388 14.44 -20.42 -4.38
CA SER A 388 14.42 -21.88 -4.45
C SER A 388 14.38 -22.35 -5.91
N THR A 389 15.08 -23.44 -6.22
CA THR A 389 15.04 -24.04 -7.56
C THR A 389 13.70 -24.73 -7.78
N TYR A 390 12.84 -24.11 -8.61
CA TYR A 390 11.53 -24.67 -8.91
C TYR A 390 11.64 -25.95 -9.74
N ARG A 391 10.67 -26.86 -9.55
CA ARG A 391 10.55 -28.11 -10.30
C ARG A 391 9.37 -28.03 -11.25
N HIS A 392 9.54 -28.51 -12.48
CA HIS A 392 8.44 -28.57 -13.45
C HIS A 392 7.49 -29.73 -13.09
N CYS A 393 6.21 -29.43 -12.93
CA CYS A 393 5.17 -30.45 -12.82
C CYS A 393 4.53 -30.66 -14.20
N SER A 394 4.76 -31.84 -14.79
CA SER A 394 4.21 -32.18 -16.12
C SER A 394 2.68 -32.18 -16.13
N LEU A 395 2.03 -32.63 -15.05
CA LEU A 395 0.56 -32.68 -14.95
C LEU A 395 -0.08 -31.29 -14.83
N CYS A 396 0.63 -30.31 -14.27
CA CYS A 396 0.14 -28.92 -14.19
C CYS A 396 0.71 -28.02 -15.30
N HIS A 397 1.57 -28.56 -16.17
CA HIS A 397 2.32 -27.82 -17.19
C HIS A 397 2.97 -26.52 -16.68
N ARG A 398 3.48 -26.53 -15.45
CA ARG A 398 4.09 -25.34 -14.83
C ARG A 398 5.16 -25.70 -13.81
N CYS A 399 6.08 -24.78 -13.62
CA CYS A 399 7.06 -24.87 -12.53
C CYS A 399 6.46 -24.46 -11.19
N VAL A 400 6.78 -25.21 -10.15
CA VAL A 400 6.29 -25.02 -8.79
C VAL A 400 7.44 -25.07 -7.79
N LYS A 401 7.21 -24.54 -6.58
CA LYS A 401 8.19 -24.60 -5.51
C LYS A 401 8.55 -26.06 -5.20
N PRO A 402 9.81 -26.36 -4.82
CA PRO A 402 10.22 -27.73 -4.52
C PRO A 402 9.46 -28.36 -3.35
N SER A 403 8.88 -27.55 -2.46
CA SER A 403 8.04 -28.00 -1.35
C SER A 403 6.61 -28.36 -1.75
N TYR A 404 6.23 -28.24 -3.03
CA TYR A 404 4.90 -28.55 -3.52
C TYR A 404 4.90 -29.91 -4.23
N THR A 405 3.81 -30.67 -4.06
CA THR A 405 3.56 -31.94 -4.74
C THR A 405 2.23 -31.89 -5.48
N HIS A 406 2.12 -32.60 -6.61
CA HIS A 406 0.87 -32.68 -7.36
C HIS A 406 -0.15 -33.54 -6.60
N CYS A 407 -1.26 -32.95 -6.18
CA CYS A 407 -2.34 -33.68 -5.55
C CYS A 407 -3.27 -34.28 -6.61
N LYS A 408 -3.42 -35.61 -6.60
CA LYS A 408 -4.30 -36.33 -7.54
C LYS A 408 -5.78 -35.99 -7.34
N VAL A 409 -6.20 -35.69 -6.11
CA VAL A 409 -7.60 -35.35 -5.79
C VAL A 409 -7.94 -33.93 -6.21
N CYS A 410 -7.02 -32.97 -5.96
CA CYS A 410 -7.26 -31.57 -6.32
C CYS A 410 -6.85 -31.22 -7.76
N HIS A 411 -6.16 -32.12 -8.47
CA HIS A 411 -5.57 -31.92 -9.79
C HIS A 411 -4.67 -30.67 -9.89
N LYS A 412 -3.96 -30.36 -8.81
CA LYS A 412 -3.04 -29.21 -8.75
C LYS A 412 -1.91 -29.43 -7.76
N CYS A 413 -0.79 -28.73 -7.99
CA CYS A 413 0.32 -28.70 -7.06
C CYS A 413 -0.02 -27.88 -5.81
N GLU A 414 0.12 -28.50 -4.64
CA GLU A 414 -0.13 -27.92 -3.31
C GLU A 414 0.97 -28.36 -2.33
N LEU A 415 0.97 -27.80 -1.12
CA LEU A 415 1.83 -28.32 -0.05
C LEU A 415 1.35 -29.73 0.35
N PRO A 416 2.25 -30.65 0.75
CA PRO A 416 1.85 -31.99 1.18
C PRO A 416 0.76 -32.00 2.26
N SER A 417 0.80 -31.04 3.19
CA SER A 417 -0.17 -30.90 4.29
C SER A 417 -1.47 -30.14 3.95
N HIS A 418 -1.80 -29.96 2.66
CA HIS A 418 -3.04 -29.30 2.28
C HIS A 418 -4.26 -30.20 2.54
N ASP A 419 -5.36 -29.57 2.97
CA ASP A 419 -6.65 -30.23 3.07
C ASP A 419 -7.32 -30.29 1.68
N CYS A 420 -7.51 -31.49 1.15
CA CYS A 420 -8.20 -31.72 -0.14
C CYS A 420 -9.70 -31.41 -0.06
N LYS A 421 -10.30 -31.50 1.13
CA LYS A 421 -11.72 -31.23 1.38
C LYS A 421 -11.98 -29.74 1.63
N ARG A 422 -10.93 -28.91 1.63
CA ARG A 422 -11.10 -27.47 1.83
C ARG A 422 -11.93 -26.90 0.68
N VAL A 423 -13.06 -26.32 1.05
CA VAL A 423 -13.79 -25.45 0.14
C VAL A 423 -12.89 -24.25 -0.12
N LEU A 424 -12.42 -24.11 -1.38
CA LEU A 424 -11.83 -22.84 -1.79
C LEU A 424 -12.89 -21.77 -1.54
N THR A 425 -12.53 -20.67 -0.90
CA THR A 425 -13.45 -19.53 -0.74
C THR A 425 -14.02 -19.21 -2.12
N GLY A 426 -15.30 -19.53 -2.30
CA GLY A 426 -15.99 -19.44 -3.58
C GLY A 426 -16.16 -18.01 -4.05
N CYS A 427 -16.68 -17.88 -5.26
CA CYS A 427 -17.09 -16.65 -5.85
C CYS A 427 -18.11 -15.96 -4.95
N HIS A 428 -17.74 -14.80 -4.40
CA HIS A 428 -18.64 -13.99 -3.57
C HIS A 428 -19.80 -13.36 -4.36
N LEU A 429 -19.81 -13.50 -5.69
CA LEU A 429 -20.83 -12.93 -6.57
C LEU A 429 -21.89 -13.95 -6.97
N CYS A 430 -21.49 -15.14 -7.43
CA CYS A 430 -22.45 -16.19 -7.81
C CYS A 430 -22.54 -17.35 -6.80
N GLY A 431 -21.71 -17.37 -5.76
CA GLY A 431 -21.68 -18.42 -4.74
C GLY A 431 -20.94 -19.70 -5.13
N ASP A 432 -20.49 -19.82 -6.38
CA ASP A 432 -19.76 -20.99 -6.90
C ASP A 432 -18.43 -21.22 -6.16
N LEU A 433 -18.10 -22.47 -5.85
CA LEU A 433 -16.95 -22.80 -4.99
C LEU A 433 -15.62 -22.97 -5.75
N TYR A 434 -15.64 -22.95 -7.08
CA TYR A 434 -14.52 -23.35 -7.93
C TYR A 434 -13.76 -22.17 -8.56
N HIS A 435 -14.30 -20.96 -8.53
CA HIS A 435 -13.64 -19.75 -9.03
C HIS A 435 -13.76 -18.57 -8.05
N LYS A 436 -12.92 -17.54 -8.24
CA LYS A 436 -13.02 -16.28 -7.46
C LYS A 436 -13.95 -15.28 -8.16
N ARG A 437 -14.49 -14.30 -7.42
CA ARG A 437 -15.36 -13.24 -7.99
C ARG A 437 -14.82 -12.61 -9.28
N LYS A 438 -13.53 -12.32 -9.35
CA LYS A 438 -12.90 -11.68 -10.54
C LYS A 438 -12.89 -12.57 -11.78
N GLU A 439 -13.06 -13.88 -11.60
CA GLU A 439 -13.14 -14.89 -12.66
C GLU A 439 -14.60 -15.31 -12.89
N CYS A 440 -15.57 -14.58 -12.30
CA CYS A 440 -16.97 -14.96 -12.37
C CYS A 440 -17.58 -14.59 -13.71
N PRO A 441 -18.21 -15.54 -14.43
CA PRO A 441 -18.94 -15.26 -15.66
C PRO A 441 -20.08 -14.24 -15.47
N GLN A 442 -20.61 -14.12 -14.25
CA GLN A 442 -21.69 -13.18 -13.90
C GLN A 442 -21.17 -11.78 -13.49
N LEU A 443 -19.86 -11.53 -13.58
CA LEU A 443 -19.28 -10.25 -13.16
C LEU A 443 -19.79 -9.07 -14.01
N SER A 444 -19.94 -9.27 -15.33
CA SER A 444 -20.46 -8.26 -16.26
C SER A 444 -21.95 -7.97 -16.06
N SER A 445 -22.77 -9.01 -15.84
CA SER A 445 -24.21 -8.88 -15.62
C SER A 445 -24.54 -8.24 -14.27
N HIS A 446 -23.72 -8.45 -13.24
CA HIS A 446 -23.88 -7.75 -11.96
C HIS A 446 -23.45 -6.26 -12.05
N ALA A 447 -22.42 -5.94 -12.83
CA ALA A 447 -22.03 -4.54 -13.09
C ALA A 447 -23.12 -3.76 -13.84
N LEU A 448 -23.84 -4.43 -14.75
CA LEU A 448 -24.99 -3.88 -15.50
C LEU A 448 -26.27 -3.79 -14.64
N ARG A 449 -26.60 -4.80 -13.82
CA ARG A 449 -27.75 -4.73 -12.89
C ARG A 449 -27.63 -3.59 -11.88
N LEU A 450 -26.42 -3.28 -11.44
CA LEU A 450 -26.15 -2.17 -10.52
C LEU A 450 -26.29 -0.77 -11.15
N LYS A 451 -26.34 -0.67 -12.49
CA LYS A 451 -26.66 0.59 -13.19
C LYS A 451 -28.17 0.78 -13.41
N LEU A 452 -28.97 -0.27 -13.23
CA LEU A 452 -30.37 -0.32 -13.69
C LEU A 452 -31.40 -0.65 -12.59
N SER A 453 -31.02 -0.80 -11.33
CA SER A 453 -31.99 -1.05 -10.26
C SER A 453 -32.45 0.26 -9.61
N PRO A 454 -33.73 0.69 -9.78
CA PRO A 454 -34.35 1.69 -8.91
C PRO A 454 -34.55 1.09 -7.51
N PRO A 455 -34.74 1.92 -6.46
CA PRO A 455 -34.97 1.44 -5.12
C PRO A 455 -36.25 0.60 -5.07
N SER A 456 -36.13 -0.67 -4.66
CA SER A 456 -37.26 -1.54 -4.40
C SER A 456 -37.97 -1.09 -3.13
N THR A 457 -39.18 -0.55 -3.26
CA THR A 457 -40.13 -0.35 -2.17
C THR A 457 -40.63 -1.71 -1.70
N SER A 458 -40.42 -2.02 -0.42
CA SER A 458 -41.15 -3.11 0.24
C SER A 458 -42.54 -2.64 0.63
N PRO A 459 -43.60 -3.46 0.48
CA PRO A 459 -44.95 -3.06 0.83
C PRO A 459 -45.11 -2.96 2.36
N SER A 460 -45.59 -1.80 2.80
CA SER A 460 -45.99 -1.53 4.18
C SER A 460 -47.18 -2.40 4.59
N LYS A 461 -47.13 -2.95 5.80
CA LYS A 461 -48.31 -3.52 6.46
C LYS A 461 -49.26 -2.38 6.86
N PRO A 462 -50.59 -2.58 6.80
CA PRO A 462 -51.55 -1.53 7.11
C PRO A 462 -51.60 -1.27 8.61
N CYS A 463 -51.36 -0.01 9.01
CA CYS A 463 -51.72 0.47 10.34
C CYS A 463 -53.14 1.01 10.29
N VAL A 464 -53.95 0.49 11.20
CA VAL A 464 -55.33 0.91 11.48
C VAL A 464 -55.35 2.37 11.91
N SER A 465 -56.26 3.11 11.29
CA SER A 465 -56.66 4.48 11.57
C SER A 465 -57.33 4.61 12.94
N THR A 466 -56.94 5.63 13.70
CA THR A 466 -57.91 6.42 14.47
C THR A 466 -57.50 7.88 14.36
N GLU A 467 -58.42 8.64 13.79
CA GLU A 467 -58.51 10.09 13.63
C GLU A 467 -58.38 10.79 14.99
N VAL A 468 -57.69 11.93 15.05
CA VAL A 468 -58.22 13.20 15.57
C VAL A 468 -57.45 14.36 14.93
N ASP A 469 -58.14 15.00 14.01
CA ASP A 469 -58.27 16.43 13.72
C ASP A 469 -57.28 17.51 14.22
N ASN A 470 -56.95 18.34 13.23
CA ASN A 470 -57.01 19.80 13.20
C ASN A 470 -55.90 20.69 13.82
N ASN A 471 -55.14 21.24 12.88
CA ASN A 471 -54.98 22.67 12.58
C ASN A 471 -54.13 23.60 13.48
N LEU A 472 -53.36 24.38 12.71
CA LEU A 472 -53.00 25.79 12.86
C LEU A 472 -51.82 26.23 13.75
N SER A 473 -50.77 26.66 13.02
CA SER A 473 -50.17 28.00 13.05
C SER A 473 -49.37 28.50 14.27
N GLN A 474 -48.17 28.95 13.91
CA GLN A 474 -47.53 30.22 14.27
C GLN A 474 -46.92 30.44 15.67
N MET A 475 -45.77 31.14 15.58
CA MET A 475 -45.22 32.14 16.50
C MET A 475 -44.23 31.74 17.60
N LYS A 476 -43.01 32.24 17.36
CA LYS A 476 -42.14 33.09 18.22
C LYS A 476 -41.68 32.56 19.58
N GLY A 477 -40.37 32.71 19.79
CA GLY A 477 -39.62 32.21 20.93
C GLY A 477 -39.85 32.93 22.24
N TYR A 478 -39.35 32.32 23.31
CA TYR A 478 -38.82 32.94 24.52
C TYR A 478 -37.81 31.95 25.13
N GLY A 479 -36.71 32.45 25.68
CA GLY A 479 -35.79 31.65 26.49
C GLY A 479 -36.23 31.60 27.95
N CYS A 480 -35.90 30.53 28.67
CA CYS A 480 -35.28 30.58 30.01
C CYS A 480 -35.02 29.16 30.57
N LYS A 481 -33.79 28.97 31.06
CA LYS A 481 -33.39 28.27 32.31
C LYS A 481 -34.03 26.90 32.64
N MET A 482 -33.16 25.88 32.69
CA MET A 482 -33.35 24.69 33.53
C MET A 482 -32.30 24.62 34.64
N SER A 483 -32.74 24.15 35.80
CA SER A 483 -32.09 24.18 37.11
C SER A 483 -31.11 23.01 37.35
N PRO A 484 -30.16 23.16 38.28
CA PRO A 484 -29.08 22.20 38.50
C PRO A 484 -29.49 21.08 39.47
N ASN A 485 -30.14 20.01 38.99
CA ASN A 485 -30.21 18.76 39.77
C ASN A 485 -30.38 17.44 38.98
N GLU A 486 -30.18 17.42 37.67
CA GLU A 486 -30.23 16.17 36.87
C GLU A 486 -28.85 15.58 36.50
N PHE A 487 -27.76 16.03 37.13
CA PHE A 487 -26.40 15.59 36.78
C PHE A 487 -25.84 14.44 37.63
N LYS A 488 -26.54 13.97 38.68
CA LYS A 488 -25.99 12.98 39.65
C LYS A 488 -26.56 11.56 39.61
N ARG A 489 -27.47 11.21 38.67
CA ARG A 489 -28.04 9.85 38.58
C ARG A 489 -27.62 8.99 37.37
N LYS A 490 -26.75 9.49 36.48
CA LYS A 490 -26.21 8.68 35.33
C LYS A 490 -24.74 8.24 35.47
N GLN A 491 -24.04 8.55 36.56
CA GLN A 491 -22.64 8.17 36.75
C GLN A 491 -22.39 6.85 37.53
N LYS A 492 -23.40 6.23 38.15
CA LYS A 492 -23.18 5.03 39.00
C LYS A 492 -23.43 3.66 38.34
N LYS A 493 -23.87 3.60 37.06
CA LYS A 493 -24.00 2.35 36.28
C LYS A 493 -22.88 2.09 35.26
N ARG A 494 -21.81 2.90 35.27
CA ARG A 494 -20.69 2.80 34.30
C ARG A 494 -19.41 2.15 34.84
N LEU A 495 -19.40 1.71 36.11
CA LEU A 495 -18.19 1.25 36.81
C LEU A 495 -18.14 -0.25 37.15
N GLN A 496 -19.05 -1.09 36.64
CA GLN A 496 -18.98 -2.55 36.81
C GLN A 496 -19.01 -3.36 35.49
N GLY A 497 -18.91 -2.70 34.34
CA GLY A 497 -18.92 -3.36 33.01
C GLY A 497 -17.57 -3.39 32.29
N VAL A 498 -16.49 -2.89 32.90
CA VAL A 498 -15.26 -2.54 32.17
C VAL A 498 -14.19 -3.65 32.19
N SER A 499 -14.14 -4.56 33.16
CA SER A 499 -12.99 -5.49 33.25
C SER A 499 -13.11 -6.82 32.47
N ARG A 500 -14.22 -7.11 31.76
CA ARG A 500 -14.35 -8.34 30.93
C ARG A 500 -14.24 -8.14 29.41
N LYS A 501 -14.24 -6.89 28.91
CA LYS A 501 -14.10 -6.61 27.45
C LYS A 501 -12.66 -6.32 27.00
N GLU A 502 -11.75 -6.05 27.92
CA GLU A 502 -10.34 -5.71 27.62
C GLU A 502 -9.44 -6.93 27.42
N ALA A 503 -9.82 -8.11 27.93
CA ALA A 503 -9.07 -9.36 27.67
C ALA A 503 -9.36 -9.96 26.29
N HIS A 504 -10.56 -9.74 25.72
CA HIS A 504 -10.97 -10.39 24.46
C HIS A 504 -10.63 -9.60 23.18
N THR A 505 -10.28 -8.32 23.31
CA THR A 505 -9.94 -7.42 22.19
C THR A 505 -8.44 -7.36 21.90
N ASN A 506 -7.58 -7.71 22.85
CA ASN A 506 -6.13 -7.71 22.70
C ASN A 506 -5.55 -8.93 21.95
N MET A 507 -6.36 -9.92 21.57
CA MET A 507 -5.90 -11.11 20.82
C MET A 507 -6.08 -11.03 19.29
N ARG A 508 -6.73 -9.98 18.75
CA ARG A 508 -7.01 -9.84 17.30
C ARG A 508 -6.04 -8.94 16.52
N SER A 509 -4.95 -8.52 17.16
CA SER A 509 -4.01 -7.51 16.66
C SER A 509 -2.63 -8.10 16.34
N LYS A 510 -2.57 -9.08 15.44
CA LYS A 510 -1.32 -9.49 14.76
C LYS A 510 -1.49 -9.42 13.25
N THR A 511 -0.50 -8.84 12.59
CA THR A 511 -0.56 -8.25 11.23
C THR A 511 -0.94 -9.27 10.15
N MET A 512 -1.55 -8.84 9.04
CA MET A 512 -1.98 -9.75 7.96
C MET A 512 -0.80 -10.55 7.33
N ILE A 513 0.43 -10.01 7.41
CA ILE A 513 1.66 -10.71 7.00
C ILE A 513 2.07 -11.74 8.06
N GLU A 514 2.05 -11.39 9.35
CA GLU A 514 2.21 -12.38 10.42
C GLU A 514 1.10 -13.43 10.38
N GLU A 515 -0.14 -13.08 10.09
CA GLU A 515 -1.25 -14.02 10.00
C GLU A 515 -1.15 -14.87 8.73
N TYR A 516 -0.67 -14.34 7.61
CA TYR A 516 -0.34 -15.10 6.40
C TYR A 516 0.83 -16.09 6.63
N VAL A 517 1.91 -15.63 7.27
CA VAL A 517 3.10 -16.44 7.59
C VAL A 517 2.81 -17.44 8.74
N ARG A 518 2.02 -17.04 9.75
CA ARG A 518 1.61 -17.86 10.91
C ARG A 518 0.51 -18.85 10.54
N ARG A 519 -0.46 -18.51 9.68
CA ARG A 519 -1.40 -19.50 9.08
C ARG A 519 -0.68 -20.51 8.19
N ARG A 520 0.52 -20.21 7.67
CA ARG A 520 1.40 -21.19 7.00
C ARG A 520 2.27 -22.00 7.97
N ARG A 521 2.83 -21.39 9.02
CA ARG A 521 3.61 -22.09 10.07
C ARG A 521 2.75 -23.01 10.96
N LEU A 522 1.54 -22.59 11.34
CA LEU A 522 0.61 -23.40 12.15
C LEU A 522 0.06 -24.63 11.39
N ARG A 523 0.12 -24.62 10.04
CA ARG A 523 -0.16 -25.81 9.21
C ARG A 523 1.00 -26.80 9.14
N GLY A 524 2.19 -26.43 9.65
CA GLY A 524 3.36 -27.29 9.73
C GLY A 524 3.66 -27.83 11.13
N LEU A 525 3.04 -27.28 12.18
CA LEU A 525 3.32 -27.66 13.59
C LEU A 525 2.24 -28.54 14.23
N LYS A 526 1.12 -28.82 13.54
CA LYS A 526 0.06 -29.71 14.06
C LYS A 526 0.28 -31.20 13.72
N SER A 527 1.49 -31.63 13.36
CA SER A 527 1.78 -33.04 13.05
C SER A 527 2.97 -33.64 13.80
N THR A 528 3.40 -33.04 14.90
CA THR A 528 4.40 -33.64 15.79
C THR A 528 3.91 -33.60 17.23
N PHE A 529 2.90 -34.42 17.52
CA PHE A 529 2.65 -35.03 18.82
C PHE A 529 1.71 -36.22 18.56
N CYS A 530 2.29 -37.34 18.13
CA CYS A 530 1.78 -38.64 18.53
C CYS A 530 2.76 -39.13 19.59
N LEU A 531 2.21 -39.32 20.80
CA LEU A 531 2.85 -40.07 21.87
C LEU A 531 3.28 -41.42 21.30
N SER A 532 4.58 -41.68 21.33
CA SER A 532 5.11 -43.03 21.29
C SER A 532 4.51 -43.80 22.46
N SER A 533 3.69 -44.80 22.15
CA SER A 533 3.30 -45.84 23.09
C SER A 533 4.58 -46.57 23.52
N ILE A 534 5.03 -46.23 24.73
CA ILE A 534 6.02 -46.98 25.49
C ILE A 534 5.37 -48.32 25.85
N SER A 535 5.97 -49.40 25.35
CA SER A 535 5.74 -50.76 25.83
C SER A 535 6.39 -50.90 27.20
N ASP A 536 5.59 -50.80 28.25
CA ASP A 536 5.98 -51.25 29.58
C ASP A 536 5.75 -52.76 29.70
N ASN A 537 6.87 -53.47 29.80
CA ASN A 537 6.97 -54.77 30.44
C ASN A 537 6.37 -54.73 31.84
N LYS A 538 5.60 -55.75 32.21
CA LYS A 538 5.63 -56.33 33.56
C LYS A 538 5.12 -57.78 33.55
N GLU A 539 6.00 -58.65 34.04
CA GLU A 539 5.79 -59.81 34.94
C GLU A 539 4.75 -60.87 34.51
N ASP A 540 4.96 -62.18 34.59
CA ASP A 540 5.73 -62.95 35.57
C ASP A 540 5.66 -64.45 35.22
N ARG A 541 6.57 -65.23 35.84
CA ARG A 541 6.45 -66.67 36.21
C ARG A 541 6.85 -67.79 35.24
N ARG A 542 7.91 -68.45 35.70
CA ARG A 542 8.33 -69.86 35.61
C ARG A 542 9.13 -70.30 34.39
#